data_AF-A0A1G0R1J1-F1
#
_entry.id   AF-A0A1G0R1J1-F1
#
_cell.length_a   1.000
_cell.length_b   1.000
_cell.length_c   1.000
_cell.angle_alpha   90.00
_cell.angle_beta   90.00
_cell.angle_gamma   90.00
#
_symmetry.space_group_name_H-M   'P 1'
#
loop_
_entity.id
_entity.type
_entity.pdbx_description
1 polymer ?
#
loop_
_entity_poly.entity_id
_entity_poly.type
_entity_poly.pdbx_seq_one_letter_code
_entity_poly.pdbx_strand_id
1 'polypeptide(L)'
;MKTRHTDTETLILSGSIDFSTPAEFSTNELLPYLNNGKQIIFSEYGHVGDVMYVNFEDTKRILTSFFNSEEVDSSLHTYNPVNFKVKLSFSKIAKLAVAIVVFIIAAFATLIIWLLKRNRKHKTLKKIRKSNT
;
A
#
# COMPACT_ATOMS: atom_id res chain seq x y z
N MET A 1 19.78 15.44 -13.44
CA MET A 1 20.58 15.53 -12.19
C MET A 1 21.90 14.84 -12.46
N LYS A 2 23.04 15.46 -12.20
CA LYS A 2 24.36 14.86 -12.48
C LYS A 2 24.87 14.22 -11.19
N THR A 3 24.99 12.89 -11.17
CA THR A 3 25.55 12.13 -10.05
C THR A 3 27.05 12.40 -9.96
N ARG A 4 27.57 12.50 -8.72
CA ARG A 4 29.01 12.73 -8.45
C ARG A 4 29.64 11.39 -8.11
N HIS A 5 30.85 11.15 -8.62
CA HIS A 5 31.64 10.00 -8.20
C HIS A 5 31.96 10.07 -6.70
N THR A 6 32.01 8.90 -6.07
CA THR A 6 32.43 8.74 -4.66
C THR A 6 33.19 7.43 -4.48
N ASP A 7 34.18 7.47 -3.58
CA ASP A 7 34.99 6.33 -3.15
C ASP A 7 34.52 5.78 -1.80
N THR A 8 33.43 6.31 -1.24
CA THR A 8 32.86 5.77 0.00
C THR A 8 32.24 4.39 -0.26
N GLU A 9 32.57 3.42 0.58
CA GLU A 9 31.90 2.11 0.61
C GLU A 9 30.38 2.32 0.70
N THR A 10 29.65 1.81 -0.29
CA THR A 10 28.21 2.03 -0.39
C THR A 10 27.51 0.72 -0.70
N LEU A 11 26.57 0.33 0.15
CA LEU A 11 25.70 -0.81 -0.08
C LEU A 11 24.32 -0.34 -0.54
N ILE A 12 23.84 -0.89 -1.66
CA ILE A 12 22.49 -0.71 -2.17
C ILE A 12 21.74 -2.02 -2.00
N LEU A 13 20.58 -1.97 -1.34
CA LEU A 13 19.64 -3.08 -1.26
C LEU A 13 18.43 -2.76 -2.14
N SER A 14 18.09 -3.64 -3.07
CA SER A 14 16.99 -3.45 -4.02
C SER A 14 16.07 -4.66 -4.06
N GLY A 15 14.79 -4.42 -4.29
CA GLY A 15 13.84 -5.46 -4.68
C GLY A 15 13.75 -5.57 -6.20
N SER A 16 13.73 -6.79 -6.73
CA SER A 16 13.58 -7.03 -8.19
C SER A 16 12.21 -6.66 -8.76
N ILE A 17 11.19 -6.46 -7.92
CA ILE A 17 9.85 -6.01 -8.33
C ILE A 17 9.47 -4.68 -7.68
N ASP A 18 10.46 -3.86 -7.31
CA ASP A 18 10.24 -2.51 -6.80
C ASP A 18 9.85 -1.55 -7.93
N PHE A 19 8.57 -1.17 -7.99
CA PHE A 19 8.07 -0.21 -8.96
C PHE A 19 8.33 1.27 -8.59
N SER A 20 8.64 1.56 -7.32
CA SER A 20 8.89 2.92 -6.84
C SER A 20 10.34 3.33 -7.10
N THR A 21 11.27 2.40 -6.88
CA THR A 21 12.71 2.58 -7.12
C THR A 21 13.31 1.33 -7.79
N PRO A 22 13.10 1.15 -9.11
CA PRO A 22 13.57 -0.03 -9.85
C PRO A 22 15.06 -0.32 -9.65
N ALA A 23 15.38 -1.60 -9.45
CA ALA A 23 16.75 -2.05 -9.20
C ALA A 23 17.70 -1.71 -10.36
N GLU A 24 17.17 -1.69 -11.59
CA GLU A 24 17.89 -1.38 -12.81
C GLU A 24 18.40 0.06 -12.84
N PHE A 25 17.68 1.02 -12.25
CA PHE A 25 18.18 2.39 -12.14
C PHE A 25 19.35 2.46 -11.17
N SER A 26 19.29 1.71 -10.07
CA SER A 26 20.43 1.59 -9.17
C SER A 26 21.63 0.96 -9.90
N THR A 27 21.43 -0.10 -10.68
CA THR A 27 22.51 -0.79 -11.42
C THR A 27 23.10 0.08 -12.54
N ASN A 28 22.26 0.72 -13.34
CA ASN A 28 22.68 1.36 -14.59
C ASN A 28 22.97 2.85 -14.45
N GLU A 29 22.35 3.53 -13.49
CA GLU A 29 22.43 4.99 -13.38
C GLU A 29 23.13 5.46 -12.10
N LEU A 30 23.08 4.69 -11.01
CA LEU A 30 23.71 5.06 -9.73
C LEU A 30 25.04 4.35 -9.49
N LEU A 31 25.07 3.02 -9.57
CA LEU A 31 26.23 2.19 -9.27
C LEU A 31 27.49 2.59 -10.05
N PRO A 32 27.44 3.04 -11.33
CA PRO A 32 28.63 3.51 -12.04
C PRO A 32 29.33 4.72 -11.43
N TYR A 33 28.66 5.45 -10.53
CA TYR A 33 29.22 6.59 -9.81
C TYR A 33 29.70 6.24 -8.40
N LEU A 34 29.49 4.99 -7.95
CA LEU A 34 29.91 4.50 -6.64
C LEU A 34 31.11 3.56 -6.86
N ASN A 35 32.32 4.09 -6.76
CA ASN A 35 33.53 3.33 -7.12
C ASN A 35 33.71 2.06 -6.27
N ASN A 36 33.24 2.11 -5.02
CA ASN A 36 33.19 0.99 -4.09
C ASN A 36 31.74 0.56 -3.78
N GLY A 37 30.84 0.76 -4.75
CA GLY A 37 29.43 0.41 -4.62
C GLY A 37 29.20 -1.09 -4.75
N LYS A 38 28.36 -1.65 -3.87
CA LYS A 38 27.87 -3.02 -3.95
C LYS A 38 26.34 -2.97 -4.00
N GLN A 39 25.73 -3.79 -4.85
CA GLN A 39 24.28 -3.91 -4.93
C GLN A 39 23.85 -5.34 -4.69
N ILE A 40 22.83 -5.52 -3.85
CA ILE A 40 22.10 -6.78 -3.69
C ILE A 40 20.70 -6.57 -4.24
N ILE A 41 20.27 -7.48 -5.11
CA ILE A 41 18.91 -7.50 -5.65
C ILE A 41 18.21 -8.73 -5.11
N PHE A 42 17.21 -8.52 -4.26
CA PHE A 42 16.40 -9.58 -3.68
C PHE A 42 15.32 -10.02 -4.69
N SER A 43 15.29 -11.31 -4.97
CA SER A 43 14.32 -11.90 -5.89
C SER A 43 12.91 -11.81 -5.32
N GLU A 44 11.97 -11.33 -6.14
CA GLU A 44 10.56 -11.15 -5.81
C GLU A 44 10.27 -10.21 -4.61
N TYR A 45 11.20 -9.33 -4.25
CA TYR A 45 10.96 -8.32 -3.21
C TYR A 45 10.49 -7.00 -3.85
N GLY A 46 9.53 -6.33 -3.22
CA GLY A 46 9.10 -4.98 -3.56
C GLY A 46 9.98 -3.88 -2.95
N HIS A 47 9.34 -2.79 -2.53
CA HIS A 47 10.02 -1.60 -1.99
C HIS A 47 10.59 -1.84 -0.56
N VAL A 48 11.01 -0.77 0.13
CA VAL A 48 11.65 -0.79 1.46
C VAL A 48 10.97 -1.69 2.49
N GLY A 49 9.63 -1.85 2.43
CA GLY A 49 8.91 -2.73 3.33
C GLY A 49 9.35 -4.19 3.21
N ASP A 50 9.53 -4.69 1.99
CA ASP A 50 9.91 -6.08 1.77
C ASP A 50 11.39 -6.27 2.06
N VAL A 51 12.23 -5.37 1.51
CA VAL A 51 13.68 -5.36 1.71
C VAL A 51 14.06 -5.35 3.19
N MET A 52 13.36 -4.57 4.02
CA MET A 52 13.73 -4.45 5.43
C MET A 52 13.10 -5.52 6.33
N TYR A 53 11.92 -6.03 6.01
CA TYR A 53 11.09 -6.74 6.99
C TYR A 53 10.68 -8.16 6.60
N VAL A 54 10.76 -8.56 5.33
CA VAL A 54 10.37 -9.92 4.94
C VAL A 54 11.29 -10.97 5.57
N ASN A 55 12.60 -10.74 5.52
CA ASN A 55 13.58 -11.51 6.26
C ASN A 55 14.48 -10.56 7.06
N PHE A 56 13.94 -10.12 8.19
CA PHE A 56 14.58 -9.11 9.04
C PHE A 56 15.97 -9.53 9.53
N GLU A 57 16.16 -10.78 9.92
CA GLU A 57 17.46 -11.26 10.43
C GLU A 57 18.52 -11.34 9.33
N ASP A 58 18.15 -11.71 8.10
CA ASP A 58 19.05 -11.66 6.94
C ASP A 58 19.49 -10.22 6.64
N THR A 59 18.52 -9.31 6.54
CA THR A 59 18.80 -7.89 6.28
C THR A 59 19.67 -7.28 7.38
N LYS A 60 19.35 -7.58 8.64
CA LYS A 60 20.15 -7.15 9.79
C LYS A 60 21.58 -7.68 9.71
N ARG A 61 21.78 -8.95 9.34
CA ARG A 61 23.11 -9.54 9.21
C ARG A 61 23.91 -8.91 8.08
N ILE A 62 23.30 -8.71 6.91
CA ILE A 62 23.90 -8.01 5.76
C ILE A 62 24.35 -6.61 6.16
N LEU A 63 23.47 -5.84 6.82
CA LEU A 63 23.80 -4.47 7.26
C LEU A 63 24.90 -4.48 8.32
N THR A 64 24.81 -5.37 9.31
CA THR A 64 25.80 -5.47 10.40
C THR A 64 27.17 -5.88 9.86
N SER A 65 27.24 -6.84 8.95
CA SER A 65 28.51 -7.24 8.32
C SER A 65 29.09 -6.09 7.51
N PHE A 66 28.27 -5.42 6.70
CA PHE A 66 28.74 -4.32 5.87
C PHE A 66 29.26 -3.14 6.70
N PHE A 67 28.57 -2.76 7.79
CA PHE A 67 29.05 -1.68 8.65
C PHE A 67 30.29 -2.06 9.48
N ASN A 68 30.52 -3.35 9.75
CA ASN A 68 31.65 -3.80 10.57
C ASN A 68 32.91 -4.10 9.73
N SER A 69 32.76 -4.66 8.54
CA SER A 69 33.87 -5.18 7.73
C SER A 69 33.77 -4.83 6.25
N GLU A 70 32.77 -4.04 5.83
CA GLU A 70 32.49 -3.72 4.42
C GLU A 70 32.11 -4.94 3.57
N GLU A 71 32.04 -6.13 4.18
CA GLU A 71 31.65 -7.39 3.56
C GLU A 71 30.13 -7.58 3.59
N VAL A 72 29.63 -8.20 2.53
CA VAL A 72 28.21 -8.55 2.41
C VAL A 72 28.04 -10.01 2.84
N ASP A 73 27.43 -10.23 4.01
CA ASP A 73 27.10 -11.56 4.50
C ASP A 73 25.61 -11.85 4.34
N SER A 74 25.26 -12.45 3.20
CA SER A 74 23.90 -12.89 2.86
C SER A 74 23.69 -14.39 3.16
N SER A 75 24.45 -14.99 4.08
CA SER A 75 24.36 -16.44 4.32
C SER A 75 23.06 -16.89 4.99
N LEU A 76 22.25 -15.96 5.52
CA LEU A 76 20.89 -16.23 6.01
C LEU A 76 19.82 -16.01 4.93
N HIS A 77 20.23 -15.62 3.72
CA HIS A 77 19.30 -15.32 2.66
C HIS A 77 18.59 -16.60 2.22
N THR A 78 17.27 -16.56 2.33
CA THR A 78 16.40 -17.62 1.86
C THR A 78 15.44 -17.02 0.85
N TYR A 79 15.25 -17.73 -0.26
CA TYR A 79 14.29 -17.33 -1.27
C TYR A 79 12.89 -17.30 -0.67
N ASN A 80 12.22 -16.16 -0.76
CA ASN A 80 10.84 -16.01 -0.33
C ASN A 80 9.95 -15.61 -1.51
N PRO A 81 9.10 -16.52 -2.02
CA PRO A 81 8.31 -16.24 -3.19
C PRO A 81 7.16 -15.26 -2.90
N VAL A 82 6.81 -14.44 -3.89
CA VAL A 82 5.66 -13.55 -3.81
C VAL A 82 4.36 -14.34 -3.72
N ASN A 83 3.52 -13.95 -2.76
CA ASN A 83 2.21 -14.52 -2.57
C ASN A 83 1.10 -13.56 -3.02
N PHE A 84 0.53 -13.84 -4.18
CA PHE A 84 -0.58 -13.05 -4.74
C PHE A 84 -1.94 -13.29 -4.03
N LYS A 85 -2.02 -14.19 -3.05
CA LYS A 85 -3.26 -14.51 -2.33
C LYS A 85 -3.50 -13.53 -1.17
N VAL A 86 -4.08 -12.38 -1.48
CA VAL A 86 -4.45 -11.37 -0.47
C VAL A 86 -5.76 -11.71 0.25
N LYS A 87 -5.81 -11.57 1.59
CA LYS A 87 -7.03 -11.77 2.39
C LYS A 87 -8.11 -10.73 2.03
N LEU A 88 -7.69 -9.47 1.96
CA LEU A 88 -8.53 -8.31 1.65
C LEU A 88 -7.94 -7.56 0.46
N SER A 89 -8.50 -7.77 -0.74
CA SER A 89 -8.07 -7.05 -1.94
C SER A 89 -8.66 -5.64 -1.99
N PHE A 90 -7.98 -4.72 -2.66
CA PHE A 90 -8.51 -3.39 -2.94
C PHE A 90 -9.87 -3.45 -3.65
N SER A 91 -10.09 -4.43 -4.52
CA SER A 91 -11.40 -4.66 -5.15
C SER A 91 -12.50 -4.98 -4.13
N LYS A 92 -12.22 -5.82 -3.10
CA LYS A 92 -13.18 -6.09 -2.02
C LYS A 92 -13.46 -4.83 -1.20
N ILE A 93 -12.43 -4.06 -0.87
CA ILE A 93 -12.56 -2.79 -0.14
C ILE A 93 -13.43 -1.80 -0.95
N ALA A 94 -13.13 -1.64 -2.24
CA ALA A 94 -13.88 -0.76 -3.13
C ALA A 94 -15.35 -1.17 -3.24
N LYS A 95 -15.63 -2.48 -3.42
CA LYS A 95 -17.00 -3.00 -3.43
C LYS A 95 -17.74 -2.72 -2.13
N LEU A 96 -17.09 -2.92 -0.99
CA LEU A 96 -17.68 -2.62 0.32
C LEU A 96 -17.97 -1.12 0.47
N ALA A 97 -17.03 -0.26 0.08
CA ALA A 97 -17.20 1.19 0.13
C ALA A 97 -18.39 1.64 -0.75
N VAL A 98 -18.48 1.13 -1.97
CA VAL A 98 -19.62 1.42 -2.87
C VAL A 98 -20.93 0.93 -2.27
N ALA A 99 -20.97 -0.28 -1.70
CA ALA A 99 -22.16 -0.82 -1.06
C ALA A 99 -22.64 0.06 0.11
N ILE A 100 -21.71 0.56 0.93
CA ILE A 100 -22.01 1.49 2.03
C ILE A 100 -22.61 2.79 1.49
N VAL A 101 -22.02 3.39 0.46
CA VAL A 101 -22.52 4.64 -0.14
C VAL A 101 -23.94 4.46 -0.71
N VAL A 102 -24.17 3.38 -1.46
CA VAL A 102 -25.49 3.06 -2.02
C VAL A 102 -26.53 2.85 -0.90
N PHE A 103 -26.15 2.15 0.17
CA PHE A 103 -27.03 1.92 1.31
C PHE A 103 -27.41 3.24 2.00
N ILE A 104 -26.45 4.14 2.22
CA ILE A 104 -26.70 5.47 2.81
C ILE A 104 -27.68 6.26 1.94
N ILE A 105 -27.48 6.30 0.62
CA ILE A 105 -28.37 7.01 -0.31
C ILE A 105 -29.80 6.43 -0.24
N ALA A 106 -29.93 5.11 -0.25
CA ALA A 106 -31.23 4.45 -0.15
C ALA A 106 -31.92 4.71 1.20
N ALA A 107 -31.17 4.72 2.30
CA ALA A 107 -31.69 5.02 3.64
C ALA A 107 -32.21 6.47 3.72
N PHE A 108 -31.49 7.44 3.15
CA PHE A 108 -31.96 8.82 3.09
C PHE A 108 -33.18 8.98 2.19
N ALA A 109 -33.20 8.37 1.01
CA ALA A 109 -34.34 8.43 0.10
C ALA A 109 -35.61 7.83 0.75
N THR A 110 -35.48 6.68 1.42
CA THR A 110 -36.59 6.03 2.13
C THR A 110 -37.09 6.87 3.31
N LEU A 111 -36.19 7.48 4.08
CA LEU A 111 -36.54 8.39 5.17
C LEU A 111 -37.31 9.62 4.66
N ILE A 112 -36.85 10.25 3.57
CA ILE A 112 -37.52 11.40 2.95
C ILE A 112 -38.92 11.01 2.47
N ILE A 113 -39.05 9.88 1.76
CA ILE A 113 -40.36 9.37 1.30
C ILE A 113 -41.30 9.13 2.48
N TRP A 114 -40.80 8.56 3.58
CA TRP A 114 -41.58 8.31 4.78
C TRP A 114 -42.07 9.60 5.44
N LEU A 115 -41.19 10.60 5.61
CA LEU A 115 -41.55 11.92 6.15
C LEU A 115 -42.62 12.63 5.29
N LEU A 116 -42.47 12.60 3.96
CA LEU A 116 -43.44 13.18 3.03
C LEU A 116 -44.81 12.49 3.14
N LYS A 117 -44.86 11.15 3.21
CA LYS A 117 -46.10 10.39 3.39
C LYS A 117 -46.75 10.68 4.75
N ARG A 118 -45.97 10.78 5.83
CA ARG A 118 -46.45 11.11 7.17
C ARG A 118 -47.12 12.50 7.21
N ASN A 119 -46.47 13.51 6.63
CA ASN A 119 -47.01 14.87 6.58
C ASN A 119 -48.31 14.97 5.77
N ARG A 120 -48.43 14.22 4.68
CA ARG A 120 -49.69 14.14 3.90
C ARG A 120 -50.82 13.53 4.73
N LYS A 121 -50.58 12.41 5.42
CA LYS A 121 -51.59 11.78 6.30
C LYS A 121 -52.07 12.74 7.39
N HIS A 122 -51.17 13.45 8.07
CA HIS A 122 -51.54 14.43 9.10
C HIS A 122 -52.38 15.59 8.55
N LYS A 123 -52.07 16.11 7.35
CA LYS A 123 -52.86 17.17 6.71
C LYS A 123 -54.28 16.69 6.34
N THR A 124 -54.41 15.48 5.80
CA THR A 124 -55.72 14.89 5.47
C THR A 124 -56.58 14.68 6.70
N LEU A 125 -56.02 14.14 7.80
CA LEU A 125 -56.75 13.95 9.06
C LEU A 125 -57.23 15.28 9.68
N LYS A 126 -56.40 16.34 9.64
CA LYS A 126 -56.82 17.69 10.06
C LYS A 126 -57.95 18.25 9.20
N LYS A 127 -57.93 18.02 7.88
CA LYS A 127 -58.99 18.48 6.96
C LYS A 127 -60.33 17.79 7.24
N ILE A 128 -60.33 16.48 7.46
CA ILE A 128 -61.54 15.71 7.81
C ILE A 128 -62.12 16.19 9.15
N ARG A 129 -61.28 16.42 10.16
CA ARG A 129 -61.74 16.93 11.46
C ARG A 129 -62.37 18.32 11.38
N LYS A 130 -61.95 19.17 10.44
CA LYS A 130 -62.48 20.52 10.25
C LYS A 130 -63.78 20.56 9.42
N SER A 131 -64.12 19.51 8.66
CA SER A 131 -65.42 19.44 7.94
C SER A 131 -66.54 18.84 8.78
N ASN A 132 -66.22 18.24 9.93
CA ASN A 132 -67.19 17.63 10.85
C ASN A 132 -67.50 18.53 12.06
N THR A 133 -67.12 19.81 11.99
CA THR A 133 -67.44 20.90 12.93
C THR A 133 -68.05 22.04 12.15
#